data_AF-A0A382THZ9-F1
#
_entry.id   AF-A0A382THZ9-F1
#
_cell.length_a   1.000
_cell.length_b   1.000
_cell.length_c   1.000
_cell.angle_alpha   90.00
_cell.angle_beta   90.00
_cell.angle_gamma   90.00
#
_symmetry.space_group_name_H-M   'P 1'
#
loop_
_entity.id
_entity.type
_entity.pdbx_description
1 polymer ?
#
loop_
_entity_poly.entity_id
_entity_poly.type
_entity_poly.pdbx_seq_one_letter_code
_entity_poly.pdbx_strand_id
1 'polypeptide(L)'
;MLQSKPMQQSSYFPTIIGALFVTMVSVTGCGGASSQQSSSNTEHQDTGPSFQAEEGPEGVRNYTRVDATVACAGATPPEAMAELRNRGFTTVINFRTGGERGATVDAGKQAAEAAGLKYIHIPFREATAEVAESFLEAVADPTNQPV
;
A
#
# COMPACT_ATOMS: atom_id res chain seq x y z
N MET A 1 -35.21 33.14 40.99
CA MET A 1 -36.12 33.43 39.87
C MET A 1 -35.68 32.58 38.70
N LEU A 2 -36.54 31.64 38.30
CA LEU A 2 -36.37 30.73 37.17
C LEU A 2 -36.45 31.51 35.86
N GLN A 3 -35.63 31.15 34.86
CA GLN A 3 -36.03 31.28 33.46
C GLN A 3 -35.34 30.18 32.64
N SER A 4 -36.14 29.17 32.31
CA SER A 4 -35.86 28.06 31.42
C SER A 4 -35.83 28.54 29.97
N LYS A 5 -34.87 28.01 29.18
CA LYS A 5 -34.77 28.22 27.74
C LYS A 5 -35.51 27.07 27.02
N PRO A 6 -36.44 27.35 26.09
CA PRO A 6 -37.21 26.30 25.42
C PRO A 6 -36.45 25.63 24.28
N MET A 7 -36.80 24.36 24.09
CA MET A 7 -36.39 23.43 23.03
C MET A 7 -37.26 23.67 21.77
N GLN A 8 -36.65 23.78 20.58
CA GLN A 8 -37.27 23.57 19.26
C GLN A 8 -36.40 22.51 18.56
N GLN A 9 -36.82 21.27 18.29
CA GLN A 9 -37.90 20.70 17.46
C GLN A 9 -37.77 20.97 15.95
N SER A 10 -37.88 19.88 15.18
CA SER A 10 -38.21 19.80 13.74
C SER A 10 -37.00 19.88 12.79
N SER A 11 -36.82 19.05 11.76
CA SER A 11 -37.54 17.89 11.21
C SER A 11 -36.71 17.29 10.07
N TYR A 12 -36.77 15.95 9.94
CA TYR A 12 -36.76 15.13 8.73
C TYR A 12 -36.42 15.80 7.38
N PHE A 13 -35.36 15.29 6.73
CA PHE A 13 -35.18 15.38 5.27
C PHE A 13 -35.41 14.01 4.62
N PRO A 14 -36.18 13.92 3.52
CA PRO A 14 -36.66 12.66 2.96
C PRO A 14 -35.69 12.00 1.99
N THR A 15 -35.74 10.67 2.01
CA THR A 15 -35.28 9.71 1.01
C THR A 15 -35.81 10.05 -0.38
N ILE A 16 -34.93 10.19 -1.38
CA ILE A 16 -35.30 10.16 -2.80
C ILE A 16 -35.05 8.75 -3.34
N ILE A 17 -36.16 8.07 -3.60
CA ILE A 17 -36.28 6.86 -4.43
C ILE A 17 -36.42 7.31 -5.89
N GLY A 18 -35.74 6.65 -6.81
CA GLY A 18 -35.96 6.78 -8.25
C GLY A 18 -34.80 6.11 -9.00
N ALA A 19 -34.80 4.79 -9.17
CA ALA A 19 -35.51 4.03 -10.20
C ALA A 19 -34.98 4.28 -11.63
N LEU A 20 -34.62 3.15 -12.26
CA LEU A 20 -35.02 2.75 -13.62
C LEU A 20 -33.97 2.85 -14.75
N PHE A 21 -33.52 1.65 -15.17
CA PHE A 21 -33.19 1.19 -16.54
C PHE A 21 -31.99 1.90 -17.23
N VAL A 22 -31.09 1.18 -17.91
CA VAL A 22 -31.31 0.65 -19.27
C VAL A 22 -30.23 -0.40 -19.60
N THR A 23 -30.62 -1.24 -20.55
CA THR A 23 -30.16 -2.51 -21.09
C THR A 23 -28.72 -2.69 -21.57
N MET A 24 -28.26 -3.92 -21.32
CA MET A 24 -27.31 -4.77 -22.04
C MET A 24 -27.16 -4.52 -23.54
N VAL A 25 -25.91 -4.37 -24.01
CA VAL A 25 -25.50 -4.62 -25.40
C VAL A 25 -24.32 -5.59 -25.38
N SER A 26 -24.58 -6.82 -25.83
CA SER A 26 -23.57 -7.84 -26.10
C SER A 26 -23.10 -7.68 -27.54
N VAL A 27 -21.84 -7.32 -27.75
CA VAL A 27 -21.19 -7.45 -29.08
C VAL A 27 -20.43 -8.77 -29.10
N THR A 28 -20.99 -9.72 -29.86
CA THR A 28 -20.28 -10.93 -30.30
C THR A 28 -19.26 -10.52 -31.36
N GLY A 29 -17.99 -10.44 -30.97
CA GLY A 29 -16.86 -10.31 -31.88
C GLY A 29 -16.22 -11.67 -32.15
N CYS A 30 -16.57 -12.29 -33.28
CA CYS A 30 -15.75 -13.34 -33.90
C CYS A 30 -14.65 -12.65 -34.70
N GLY A 31 -13.39 -12.82 -34.28
CA GLY A 31 -12.23 -12.34 -35.02
C GLY A 31 -11.05 -13.24 -34.73
N GLY A 32 -10.85 -14.24 -35.61
CA GLY A 32 -9.63 -15.03 -35.62
C GLY A 32 -8.46 -14.21 -36.14
N ALA A 33 -7.33 -14.27 -35.44
CA ALA A 33 -6.02 -14.02 -36.02
C ALA A 33 -5.00 -14.86 -35.24
N SER A 34 -4.42 -15.79 -35.98
CA SER A 34 -3.29 -16.64 -35.66
C SER A 34 -2.10 -15.88 -35.06
N SER A 35 -1.58 -16.37 -33.94
CA SER A 35 -0.20 -16.11 -33.52
C SER A 35 0.46 -17.40 -33.05
N GLN A 36 1.26 -17.95 -33.97
CA GLN A 36 2.51 -18.68 -33.79
C GLN A 36 2.75 -19.29 -32.40
N GLN A 37 2.51 -20.59 -32.30
CA GLN A 37 3.00 -21.42 -31.21
C GLN A 37 4.49 -21.68 -31.45
N SER A 38 5.33 -20.81 -30.90
CA SER A 38 6.79 -20.99 -30.84
C SER A 38 7.09 -22.09 -29.83
N SER A 39 7.54 -23.23 -30.33
CA SER A 39 8.07 -24.33 -29.53
C SER A 39 9.42 -23.94 -28.92
N SER A 40 9.48 -23.87 -27.60
CA SER A 40 10.76 -23.93 -26.87
C SER A 40 10.56 -24.55 -25.48
N ASN A 41 11.09 -25.75 -25.36
CA ASN A 41 11.59 -26.49 -24.19
C ASN A 41 10.88 -26.31 -22.83
N THR A 42 10.19 -27.38 -22.39
CA THR A 42 9.85 -27.61 -20.99
C THR A 42 11.10 -28.02 -20.22
N GLU A 43 11.87 -27.05 -19.74
CA GLU A 43 12.58 -27.22 -18.48
C GLU A 43 11.56 -27.01 -17.36
N HIS A 44 11.42 -28.00 -16.47
CA HIS A 44 10.59 -27.88 -15.27
C HIS A 44 11.29 -26.90 -14.32
N GLN A 45 11.17 -25.61 -14.61
CA GLN A 45 11.47 -24.55 -13.66
C GLN A 45 10.45 -24.69 -12.53
N ASP A 46 10.96 -25.06 -11.36
CA ASP A 46 10.29 -24.85 -10.08
C ASP A 46 10.03 -23.34 -9.93
N THR A 47 8.94 -22.90 -10.55
CA THR A 47 8.41 -21.56 -10.39
C THR A 47 7.68 -21.56 -9.06
N GLY A 48 8.46 -21.44 -7.98
CA GLY A 48 7.92 -21.03 -6.68
C GLY A 48 6.94 -19.86 -6.89
N PRO A 49 5.94 -19.70 -6.00
CA PRO A 49 4.80 -18.81 -6.25
C PRO A 49 5.29 -17.44 -6.74
N SER A 50 5.01 -17.15 -8.01
CA SER A 50 5.34 -15.87 -8.59
C SER A 50 4.39 -14.84 -7.99
N PHE A 51 4.87 -14.10 -6.99
CA PHE A 51 4.33 -12.78 -6.72
C PHE A 51 4.62 -12.00 -8.01
N GLN A 52 3.59 -11.86 -8.85
CA GLN A 52 3.65 -11.16 -10.13
C GLN A 52 4.37 -9.82 -9.93
N ALA A 53 4.97 -9.28 -10.98
CA ALA A 53 5.52 -7.93 -10.96
C ALA A 53 4.39 -6.91 -10.66
N GLU A 54 4.15 -6.67 -9.37
CA GLU A 54 3.19 -5.71 -8.84
C GLU A 54 3.79 -4.32 -9.03
N GLU A 55 3.05 -3.42 -9.68
CA GLU A 55 3.44 -2.01 -9.74
C GLU A 55 3.32 -1.40 -8.32
N GLY A 56 4.33 -0.64 -7.93
CA GLY A 56 4.35 0.02 -6.63
C GLY A 56 3.28 1.11 -6.51
N PRO A 57 3.06 1.64 -5.29
CA PRO A 57 2.27 2.86 -5.10
C PRO A 57 2.81 4.04 -5.92
N GLU A 58 1.96 5.01 -6.22
CA GLU A 58 2.37 6.18 -7.00
C GLU A 58 3.59 6.89 -6.37
N GLY A 59 4.60 7.20 -7.18
CA GLY A 59 5.82 7.86 -6.73
C GLY A 59 6.82 6.95 -6.01
N VAL A 60 6.46 5.71 -5.67
CA VAL A 60 7.38 4.71 -5.10
C VAL A 60 8.16 4.05 -6.22
N ARG A 61 9.48 4.22 -6.20
CA ARG A 61 10.39 3.61 -7.20
C ARG A 61 11.06 2.37 -6.66
N ASN A 62 11.54 1.51 -7.55
CA ASN A 62 12.24 0.26 -7.22
C ASN A 62 11.43 -0.63 -6.26
N TYR A 63 10.11 -0.68 -6.46
CA TYR A 63 9.21 -1.50 -5.65
C TYR A 63 9.32 -2.98 -6.08
N THR A 64 9.38 -3.87 -5.11
CA THR A 64 9.36 -5.32 -5.32
C THR A 64 8.67 -5.97 -4.12
N ARG A 65 7.54 -6.63 -4.38
CA ARG A 65 6.92 -7.52 -3.39
C ARG A 65 7.72 -8.81 -3.35
N VAL A 66 8.37 -9.07 -2.22
CA VAL A 66 9.22 -10.27 -2.04
C VAL A 66 8.34 -11.48 -1.74
N ASP A 67 7.35 -11.31 -0.85
CA ASP A 67 6.35 -12.31 -0.52
C ASP A 67 5.07 -11.66 0.03
N ALA A 68 4.15 -12.47 0.61
CA ALA A 68 2.88 -11.97 1.15
C ALA A 68 3.04 -10.97 2.32
N THR A 69 4.20 -10.97 2.97
CA THR A 69 4.50 -10.20 4.18
C THR A 69 5.53 -9.09 3.97
N VAL A 70 6.38 -9.17 2.94
CA VAL A 70 7.49 -8.22 2.76
C VAL A 70 7.49 -7.57 1.38
N ALA A 71 7.68 -6.25 1.33
CA ALA A 71 8.10 -5.54 0.11
C ALA A 71 9.32 -4.64 0.33
N CYS A 72 10.13 -4.52 -0.72
CA CYS A 72 11.27 -3.63 -0.77
C CYS A 72 10.97 -2.47 -1.71
N ALA A 73 11.40 -1.25 -1.35
CA ALA A 73 11.20 -0.07 -2.17
C ALA A 73 12.31 0.97 -1.96
N GLY A 74 12.40 1.92 -2.90
CA GLY A 74 13.20 3.13 -2.73
C GLY A 74 12.53 4.14 -1.77
N ALA A 75 12.91 5.42 -1.93
CA ALA A 75 12.31 6.49 -1.14
C ALA A 75 10.78 6.51 -1.32
N THR A 76 10.06 6.24 -0.24
CA THR A 76 8.60 6.20 -0.22
C THR A 76 8.08 7.59 0.18
N PRO A 77 7.30 8.26 -0.69
CA PRO A 77 6.78 9.58 -0.40
C PRO A 77 5.67 9.51 0.66
N PRO A 78 5.46 10.56 1.49
CA PRO A 78 4.41 10.57 2.51
C PRO A 78 3.01 10.28 1.95
N GLU A 79 2.75 10.67 0.70
CA GLU A 79 1.46 10.49 0.01
C GLU A 79 1.13 9.00 -0.22
N ALA A 80 2.13 8.11 -0.27
CA ALA A 80 1.92 6.68 -0.48
C ALA A 80 1.45 5.92 0.77
N MET A 81 1.53 6.51 1.97
CA MET A 81 1.29 5.81 3.24
C MET A 81 -0.14 5.28 3.35
N ALA A 82 -1.14 6.05 2.91
CA ALA A 82 -2.54 5.61 2.92
C ALA A 82 -2.76 4.42 1.97
N GLU A 83 -2.11 4.43 0.80
CA GLU A 83 -2.19 3.34 -0.16
C GLU A 83 -1.50 2.07 0.36
N LEU A 84 -0.33 2.19 0.98
CA LEU A 84 0.37 1.08 1.62
C LEU A 84 -0.51 0.39 2.67
N ARG A 85 -1.23 1.17 3.49
CA ARG A 85 -2.23 0.60 4.42
C ARG A 85 -3.33 -0.16 3.68
N ASN A 86 -3.88 0.41 2.61
CA ASN A 86 -4.94 -0.24 1.81
C ASN A 86 -4.46 -1.54 1.14
N ARG A 87 -3.16 -1.63 0.81
CA ARG A 87 -2.50 -2.82 0.30
C ARG A 87 -2.19 -3.88 1.38
N GLY A 88 -2.52 -3.60 2.64
CA GLY A 88 -2.42 -4.54 3.75
C GLY A 88 -1.12 -4.47 4.55
N PHE A 89 -0.24 -3.51 4.27
CA PHE A 89 0.93 -3.28 5.12
C PHE A 89 0.53 -2.73 6.47
N THR A 90 1.32 -3.08 7.49
CA THR A 90 1.16 -2.64 8.87
C THR A 90 2.30 -1.75 9.32
N THR A 91 3.47 -1.88 8.72
CA THR A 91 4.70 -1.19 9.12
C THR A 91 5.43 -0.66 7.89
N VAL A 92 6.14 0.45 8.07
CA VAL A 92 7.15 0.95 7.13
C VAL A 92 8.45 1.11 7.89
N ILE A 93 9.53 0.49 7.39
CA ILE A 93 10.88 0.68 7.91
C ILE A 93 11.62 1.65 6.98
N ASN A 94 12.00 2.82 7.50
CA ASN A 94 12.77 3.80 6.75
C ASN A 94 14.24 3.79 7.17
N PHE A 95 15.14 3.68 6.19
CA PHE A 95 16.59 3.67 6.39
C PHE A 95 17.27 5.02 6.13
N ARG A 96 16.52 6.01 5.61
CA ARG A 96 17.08 7.31 5.24
C ARG A 96 17.42 8.13 6.47
N THR A 97 18.60 8.73 6.46
CA THR A 97 18.99 9.78 7.41
C THR A 97 18.26 11.10 7.10
N GLY A 98 17.98 11.91 8.13
CA GLY A 98 17.30 13.21 7.95
C GLY A 98 18.08 14.25 7.12
N GLY A 99 19.41 14.11 7.02
CA GLY A 99 20.27 15.02 6.26
C GLY A 99 20.41 14.69 4.78
N GLU A 100 19.75 13.65 4.28
CA GLU A 100 19.75 13.36 2.84
C GLU A 100 18.91 14.37 2.07
N ARG A 101 19.35 14.71 0.85
CA ARG A 101 18.57 15.55 -0.06
C ARG A 101 17.21 14.91 -0.35
N GLY A 102 16.14 15.69 -0.15
CA GLY A 102 14.77 15.21 -0.34
C GLY A 102 14.34 14.16 0.69
N ALA A 103 14.99 14.07 1.86
CA ALA A 103 14.51 13.26 2.96
C ALA A 103 13.20 13.83 3.51
N THR A 104 12.18 12.98 3.56
CA THR A 104 10.85 13.29 4.08
C THR A 104 10.57 12.51 5.36
N VAL A 105 11.59 12.28 6.21
CA VAL A 105 11.49 11.37 7.38
C VAL A 105 10.36 11.76 8.32
N ASP A 106 10.29 13.03 8.74
CA ASP A 106 9.26 13.48 9.68
C ASP A 106 7.87 13.52 9.05
N ALA A 107 7.78 13.97 7.79
CA ALA A 107 6.52 13.99 7.05
C ALA A 107 5.99 12.57 6.79
N GLY A 108 6.89 11.64 6.44
CA GLY A 108 6.57 10.24 6.23
C GLY A 108 6.11 9.55 7.52
N LYS A 109 6.78 9.84 8.65
CA LYS A 109 6.34 9.35 9.97
C LYS A 109 4.93 9.83 10.31
N GLN A 110 4.65 11.13 10.16
CA GLN A 110 3.33 11.69 10.42
C GLN A 110 2.25 11.09 9.50
N ALA A 111 2.56 10.91 8.21
CA ALA A 111 1.63 10.31 7.25
C ALA A 111 1.37 8.82 7.54
N ALA A 112 2.40 8.07 7.95
CA ALA A 112 2.27 6.68 8.37
C ALA A 112 1.37 6.55 9.60
N GLU A 113 1.62 7.36 10.64
CA GLU A 113 0.78 7.40 11.85
C GLU A 113 -0.67 7.77 11.51
N ALA A 114 -0.89 8.76 10.64
CA ALA A 114 -2.22 9.15 10.18
C ALA A 114 -2.94 8.04 9.38
N ALA A 115 -2.20 7.22 8.63
CA ALA A 115 -2.70 6.03 7.93
C ALA A 115 -2.84 4.80 8.87
N GLY A 116 -2.45 4.93 10.15
CA GLY A 116 -2.46 3.86 11.13
C GLY A 116 -1.41 2.77 10.84
N LEU A 117 -0.32 3.12 10.15
CA LEU A 117 0.86 2.30 9.99
C LEU A 117 1.84 2.55 11.15
N LYS A 118 2.58 1.52 11.54
CA LYS A 118 3.78 1.69 12.34
C LYS A 118 4.90 2.26 11.47
N TYR A 119 5.70 3.15 12.04
CA TYR A 119 6.85 3.72 11.35
C TYR A 119 8.11 3.49 12.17
N ILE A 120 9.01 2.65 11.66
CA ILE A 120 10.28 2.33 12.30
C ILE A 120 11.38 3.04 11.52
N HIS A 121 12.19 3.84 12.22
CA HIS A 121 13.27 4.60 11.60
C HIS A 121 14.62 4.04 12.04
N ILE A 122 15.33 3.40 11.11
CA ILE A 122 16.66 2.81 11.34
C ILE A 122 17.65 3.51 10.39
N PRO A 123 18.02 4.77 10.66
CA PRO A 123 18.87 5.53 9.75
C PRO A 123 20.28 4.95 9.67
N PHE A 124 20.78 4.69 8.47
CA PHE A 124 22.19 4.29 8.28
C PHE A 124 22.83 4.92 7.04
N ARG A 125 24.17 5.03 7.08
CA ARG A 125 25.02 5.40 5.94
C ARG A 125 25.98 4.26 5.59
N GLU A 126 26.42 3.56 6.62
CA GLU A 126 27.23 2.35 6.54
C GLU A 126 26.46 1.24 7.26
N ALA A 127 26.43 0.05 6.64
CA ALA A 127 25.81 -1.10 7.27
C ALA A 127 26.76 -1.67 8.33
N THR A 128 26.34 -1.59 9.60
CA THR A 128 27.03 -2.21 10.73
C THR A 128 26.24 -3.42 11.24
N ALA A 129 26.85 -4.23 12.10
CA ALA A 129 26.17 -5.38 12.70
C ALA A 129 24.95 -4.94 13.52
N GLU A 130 25.04 -3.81 14.24
CA GLU A 130 23.98 -3.27 15.10
C GLU A 130 22.78 -2.77 14.29
N VAL A 131 23.04 -2.16 13.12
CA VAL A 131 21.97 -1.75 12.18
C VAL A 131 21.25 -2.97 11.63
N ALA A 132 22.01 -4.00 11.23
CA ALA A 132 21.45 -5.25 10.74
C ALA A 132 20.61 -5.95 11.84
N GLU A 133 21.09 -5.99 13.07
CA GLU A 133 20.37 -6.56 14.21
C GLU A 133 19.07 -5.79 14.48
N SER A 134 19.10 -4.46 14.49
CA SER A 134 17.89 -3.63 14.65
C SER A 134 16.85 -3.90 13.57
N PHE A 135 17.29 -4.10 12.32
CA PHE A 135 16.39 -4.47 11.22
C PHE A 135 15.82 -5.88 11.42
N LEU A 136 16.67 -6.86 11.76
CA LEU A 136 16.25 -8.24 11.98
C LEU A 136 15.24 -8.36 13.12
N GLU A 137 15.45 -7.63 14.22
CA GLU A 137 14.48 -7.53 15.31
C GLU A 137 13.14 -6.94 14.84
N ALA A 138 13.17 -5.86 14.07
CA ALA A 138 11.97 -5.21 13.56
C ALA A 138 11.15 -6.12 12.63
N VAL A 139 11.79 -6.88 11.74
CA VAL A 139 11.08 -7.80 10.82
C VAL A 139 10.71 -9.13 11.47
N ALA A 140 11.42 -9.57 12.52
CA ALA A 140 11.08 -10.78 13.25
C ALA A 140 9.84 -10.61 14.15
N ASP A 141 9.50 -9.38 14.56
CA ASP A 141 8.31 -9.09 15.33
C ASP A 141 7.04 -9.31 14.47
N PRO A 142 6.20 -10.31 14.77
CA PRO A 142 5.01 -10.60 13.97
C PRO A 142 3.98 -9.47 14.00
N THR A 143 4.04 -8.57 14.99
CA THR A 143 3.15 -7.42 15.06
C THR A 143 3.51 -6.33 14.05
N ASN A 144 4.68 -6.42 13.41
CA ASN A 144 5.12 -5.50 12.36
C ASN A 144 4.81 -6.02 10.95
N GLN A 145 4.26 -7.23 10.80
CA GLN A 145 4.00 -7.85 9.52
C GLN A 145 2.54 -7.63 9.05
N PRO A 146 2.31 -7.37 7.75
CA PRO A 146 3.27 -7.15 6.65
C PRO A 146 4.05 -5.83 6.74
N VAL A 147 5.28 -5.80 6.20
CA VAL A 147 6.27 -4.69 6.25
C VAL A 147 6.81 -4.27 4.88
#